data_AF-A0A7J4ZZB4-F1
#
_entry.id   AF-A0A7J4ZZB4-F1
#
_cell.length_a   1.000
_cell.length_b   1.000
_cell.length_c   1.000
_cell.angle_alpha   90.00
_cell.angle_beta   90.00
_cell.angle_gamma   90.00
#
_symmetry.space_group_name_H-M   'P 1'
#
loop_
_entity.id
_entity.type
_entity.pdbx_description
1 polymer ?
#
loop_
_entity_poly.entity_id
_entity_poly.type
_entity_poly.pdbx_seq_one_letter_code
_entity_poly.pdbx_strand_id
1 'polypeptide(L)'
;LVLAAAGTRDARARGSVGRVAAALRAGLGVPTRVSYASAAPPAVAAAVARLRARGAGRVAVSAYFLAPGLFHDAVATAARGAGAVAVSAPLTDAPELADLVLRRVDAASRLAGITAGS
;
A
#
# COMPACT_ATOMS: atom_id res chain seq x y z
N LEU A 1 3.87 -0.56 11.99
CA LEU A 1 2.90 -0.55 10.88
C LEU A 1 3.35 -1.49 9.77
N VAL A 2 2.45 -2.24 9.17
CA VAL A 2 2.72 -2.98 7.91
C VAL A 2 1.92 -2.33 6.79
N LEU A 3 2.56 -1.98 5.68
CA LEU A 3 1.91 -1.55 4.44
C LEU A 3 1.74 -2.77 3.54
N ALA A 4 0.51 -3.21 3.30
CA ALA A 4 0.21 -4.36 2.47
C ALA A 4 -0.29 -3.94 1.09
N ALA A 5 0.36 -4.44 0.03
CA ALA A 5 -0.04 -4.17 -1.36
C ALA A 5 -0.35 -5.48 -2.10
N ALA A 6 -1.06 -5.45 -3.23
CA ALA A 6 -1.43 -6.65 -3.99
C ALA A 6 -0.23 -7.51 -4.44
N GLY A 7 0.93 -6.90 -4.63
CA GLY A 7 2.13 -7.56 -5.15
C GLY A 7 2.31 -7.32 -6.64
N THR A 8 3.56 -7.24 -7.06
CA THR A 8 3.94 -7.01 -8.45
C THR A 8 5.31 -7.65 -8.70
N ARG A 9 5.47 -8.28 -9.87
CA ARG A 9 6.76 -8.82 -10.32
C ARG A 9 7.70 -7.72 -10.82
N ASP A 10 7.16 -6.53 -11.12
CA ASP A 10 7.94 -5.39 -11.58
C ASP A 10 8.72 -4.73 -10.41
N ALA A 11 10.04 -4.69 -10.53
CA ALA A 11 10.93 -4.04 -9.58
C ALA A 11 10.65 -2.54 -9.40
N ARG A 12 10.26 -1.83 -10.47
CA ARG A 12 9.92 -0.41 -10.41
C ARG A 12 8.66 -0.18 -9.58
N ALA A 13 7.64 -1.01 -9.82
CA ALA A 13 6.40 -0.96 -9.05
C ALA A 13 6.63 -1.30 -7.57
N ARG A 14 7.52 -2.25 -7.25
CA ARG A 14 7.98 -2.49 -5.86
C ARG A 14 8.67 -1.28 -5.25
N GLY A 15 9.52 -0.60 -6.01
CA GLY A 15 10.17 0.64 -5.59
C GLY A 15 9.17 1.73 -5.19
N SER A 16 8.07 1.86 -5.93
CA SER A 16 6.99 2.79 -5.59
C SER A 16 6.32 2.47 -4.26
N VAL A 17 6.01 1.20 -3.98
CA VAL A 17 5.45 0.77 -2.68
C VAL A 17 6.44 1.05 -1.54
N GLY A 18 7.74 0.82 -1.78
CA GLY A 18 8.80 1.16 -0.84
C GLY A 18 8.83 2.64 -0.46
N ARG A 19 8.64 3.54 -1.44
CA ARG A 19 8.56 4.99 -1.18
C ARG A 19 7.35 5.36 -0.32
N VAL A 20 6.18 4.74 -0.56
CA VAL A 20 4.99 4.95 0.29
C VAL A 20 5.25 4.50 1.72
N ALA A 21 5.87 3.33 1.92
CA ALA A 21 6.22 2.86 3.26
C ALA A 21 7.22 3.78 3.97
N ALA A 22 8.18 4.36 3.24
CA ALA A 22 9.11 5.35 3.79
C ALA A 22 8.39 6.64 4.19
N ALA A 23 7.48 7.14 3.36
CA ALA A 23 6.65 8.31 3.67
C ALA A 23 5.77 8.07 4.90
N LEU A 24 5.10 6.92 5.00
CA LEU A 24 4.31 6.55 6.18
C LEU A 24 5.17 6.45 7.44
N ARG A 25 6.37 5.88 7.35
CA ARG A 25 7.32 5.85 8.47
C ARG A 25 7.69 7.26 8.93
N ALA A 26 7.99 8.16 7.98
CA ALA A 26 8.37 9.53 8.29
C ALA A 26 7.20 10.31 8.91
N GLY A 27 5.99 10.19 8.36
CA GLY A 27 4.81 10.92 8.82
C GLY A 27 4.23 10.40 10.14
N LEU A 28 4.31 9.10 10.42
CA LEU A 28 3.72 8.50 11.62
C LEU A 28 4.74 8.25 12.75
N GLY A 29 6.04 8.38 12.48
CA GLY A 29 7.09 8.15 13.48
C GLY A 29 7.23 6.69 13.96
N VAL A 30 6.56 5.73 13.30
CA VAL A 30 6.56 4.31 13.71
C VAL A 30 7.32 3.43 12.72
N PRO A 31 7.92 2.30 13.15
CA PRO A 31 8.53 1.34 12.24
C PRO A 31 7.52 0.83 11.22
N THR A 32 7.80 1.04 9.93
CA THR A 32 6.94 0.59 8.82
C THR A 32 7.65 -0.47 7.98
N ARG A 33 6.91 -1.52 7.61
CA ARG A 33 7.37 -2.60 6.74
C ARG A 33 6.41 -2.80 5.58
N VAL A 34 6.94 -3.10 4.39
CA VAL A 34 6.12 -3.53 3.27
C VAL A 34 5.83 -5.02 3.39
N SER A 35 4.62 -5.42 3.00
CA SER A 35 4.26 -6.79 2.65
C SER A 35 3.46 -6.82 1.35
N TYR A 36 3.42 -7.98 0.71
CA TYR A 36 2.65 -8.17 -0.51
C TYR A 36 1.69 -9.35 -0.37
N ALA A 37 0.50 -9.24 -0.98
CA ALA A 37 -0.49 -10.31 -1.04
C ALA A 37 -0.04 -11.46 -1.96
N SER A 38 0.76 -11.14 -2.98
CA SER A 38 1.25 -12.08 -3.98
C SER A 38 2.59 -11.62 -4.59
N ALA A 39 3.14 -12.42 -5.52
CA ALA A 39 4.25 -12.10 -6.43
C ALA A 39 5.62 -11.76 -5.83
N ALA A 40 5.71 -11.32 -4.58
CA ALA A 40 6.96 -10.97 -3.93
C ALA A 40 6.86 -11.19 -2.41
N PRO A 41 7.94 -11.65 -1.75
CA PRO A 41 8.02 -11.60 -0.30
C PRO A 41 8.27 -10.16 0.20
N PRO A 42 7.95 -9.86 1.48
CA PRO A 42 7.37 -10.77 2.47
C PRO A 42 5.83 -10.78 2.44
N ALA A 43 5.23 -11.90 2.84
CA ALA A 43 3.79 -11.98 3.13
C ALA A 43 3.44 -11.21 4.42
N VAL A 44 2.17 -10.82 4.56
CA VAL A 44 1.72 -9.97 5.69
C VAL A 44 1.99 -10.60 7.06
N ALA A 45 1.75 -11.92 7.21
CA ALA A 45 1.99 -12.61 8.47
C ALA A 45 3.48 -12.57 8.90
N ALA A 46 4.39 -12.76 7.94
CA ALA A 46 5.83 -12.66 8.20
C ALA A 46 6.25 -11.23 8.57
N ALA A 47 5.66 -10.22 7.93
CA ALA A 47 5.93 -8.82 8.26
C ALA A 47 5.44 -8.45 9.67
N VAL A 48 4.26 -8.93 10.07
CA VAL A 48 3.72 -8.76 11.43
C VAL A 48 4.62 -9.45 12.46
N ALA A 49 4.97 -10.72 12.23
CA ALA A 49 5.85 -11.48 13.11
C ALA A 49 7.20 -10.77 13.30
N ARG A 50 7.78 -10.24 12.22
CA ARG A 50 9.07 -9.53 12.27
C ARG A 50 9.01 -8.21 13.05
N LEU A 51 7.88 -7.50 13.03
CA LEU A 51 7.71 -6.32 13.87
C LEU A 51 7.56 -6.70 15.35
N ARG A 52 6.77 -7.74 15.65
CA ARG A 52 6.62 -8.26 17.02
C ARG A 52 7.94 -8.75 17.60
N ALA A 53 8.73 -9.50 16.84
CA ALA A 53 10.06 -9.96 17.23
C ALA A 53 11.06 -8.81 17.51
N ARG A 54 10.74 -7.58 17.08
CA ARG A 54 11.51 -6.36 17.37
C ARG A 54 10.91 -5.53 18.51
N GLY A 55 10.02 -6.10 19.30
CA GLY A 55 9.40 -5.45 20.45
C GLY A 55 8.17 -4.61 20.15
N ALA A 56 7.59 -4.69 18.94
CA ALA A 56 6.35 -3.97 18.66
C ALA A 56 5.18 -4.61 19.44
N GLY A 57 4.69 -3.92 20.48
CA GLY A 57 3.55 -4.40 21.28
C GLY A 57 2.21 -4.38 20.54
N ARG A 58 2.05 -3.51 19.53
CA ARG A 58 0.86 -3.43 18.67
C ARG A 58 1.27 -3.27 17.22
N VAL A 59 0.65 -4.04 16.33
CA VAL A 59 0.91 -3.98 14.88
C VAL A 59 -0.40 -3.78 14.15
N ALA A 60 -0.53 -2.66 13.45
CA ALA A 60 -1.62 -2.41 12.50
C ALA A 60 -1.14 -2.65 11.06
N VAL A 61 -2.08 -2.98 10.18
CA VAL A 61 -1.86 -3.15 8.73
C VAL A 61 -2.63 -2.07 7.97
N SER A 62 -1.93 -1.35 7.10
CA SER A 62 -2.51 -0.42 6.13
C SER A 62 -2.66 -1.13 4.79
N ALA A 63 -3.89 -1.19 4.30
CA ALA A 63 -4.26 -1.79 3.02
C ALA A 63 -4.01 -0.79 1.88
N TYR A 64 -2.94 -1.01 1.11
CA TYR A 64 -2.63 -0.27 -0.11
C TYR A 64 -3.25 -0.95 -1.33
N PHE A 65 -4.58 -0.89 -1.38
CA PHE A 65 -5.43 -1.46 -2.43
C PHE A 65 -6.44 -0.41 -2.86
N LEU A 66 -6.77 -0.35 -4.15
CA LEU A 66 -7.77 0.59 -4.67
C LEU A 66 -9.20 0.12 -4.42
N ALA A 67 -9.43 -1.19 -4.37
CA ALA A 67 -10.75 -1.78 -4.21
C ALA A 67 -10.68 -3.02 -3.30
N PRO A 68 -11.81 -3.40 -2.67
CA PRO A 68 -11.93 -4.72 -2.03
C PRO A 68 -11.80 -5.85 -3.06
N GLY A 69 -11.56 -7.06 -2.56
CA GLY A 69 -11.47 -8.27 -3.38
C GLY A 69 -10.43 -9.26 -2.85
N LEU A 70 -10.22 -10.35 -3.60
CA LEU A 70 -9.48 -11.53 -3.15
C LEU A 70 -8.14 -11.22 -2.45
N PHE A 71 -7.30 -10.36 -3.03
CA PHE A 71 -6.00 -10.04 -2.43
C PHE A 71 -6.13 -9.23 -1.14
N HIS A 72 -7.05 -8.26 -1.11
CA HIS A 72 -7.33 -7.48 0.08
C HIS A 72 -7.85 -8.37 1.21
N ASP A 73 -8.81 -9.24 0.90
CA ASP A 73 -9.46 -10.11 1.89
C ASP A 73 -8.51 -11.17 2.43
N ALA A 74 -7.66 -11.74 1.56
CA ALA A 74 -6.59 -12.65 1.97
C ALA A 74 -5.59 -11.97 2.92
N VAL A 75 -5.17 -10.74 2.62
CA VAL A 75 -4.29 -9.95 3.50
C VAL A 75 -4.98 -9.66 4.84
N ALA A 76 -6.24 -9.23 4.81
CA ALA A 76 -6.97 -8.90 6.02
C ALA A 76 -7.14 -10.13 6.94
N THR A 77 -7.43 -11.29 6.35
CA THR A 77 -7.55 -12.58 7.06
C THR A 77 -6.21 -12.99 7.66
N ALA A 78 -5.14 -13.02 6.86
CA ALA A 78 -3.81 -13.43 7.31
C ALA A 78 -3.23 -12.46 8.35
N ALA A 79 -3.49 -11.15 8.22
CA ALA A 79 -3.06 -10.15 9.19
C ALA A 79 -3.71 -10.36 10.56
N ARG A 80 -5.04 -10.58 10.59
CA ARG A 80 -5.77 -10.88 11.83
C ARG A 80 -5.27 -12.18 12.45
N GLY A 81 -5.08 -13.23 11.66
CA GLY A 81 -4.50 -14.50 12.12
C GLY A 81 -3.08 -14.35 12.70
N ALA A 82 -2.28 -13.42 12.19
CA ALA A 82 -0.95 -13.10 12.72
C ALA A 82 -0.98 -12.17 13.96
N GLY A 83 -2.16 -11.77 14.42
CA GLY A 83 -2.33 -10.91 15.60
C GLY A 83 -2.16 -9.41 15.32
N ALA A 84 -2.40 -8.96 14.09
CA ALA A 84 -2.55 -7.53 13.84
C ALA A 84 -3.77 -6.99 14.59
N VAL A 85 -3.61 -5.84 15.26
CA VAL A 85 -4.68 -5.23 16.07
C VAL A 85 -5.72 -4.48 15.23
N ALA A 86 -5.36 -4.12 13.99
CA ALA A 86 -6.23 -3.45 13.04
C ALA A 86 -5.75 -3.69 11.61
N VAL A 87 -6.70 -3.67 10.68
CA VAL A 87 -6.45 -3.63 9.22
C VAL A 87 -7.32 -2.50 8.67
N SER A 88 -6.73 -1.55 7.96
CA SER A 88 -7.51 -0.47 7.33
C SER A 88 -8.38 -0.99 6.19
N ALA A 89 -9.44 -0.25 5.86
CA ALA A 89 -10.13 -0.40 4.59
C ALA A 89 -9.19 -0.13 3.40
N PRO A 90 -9.51 -0.63 2.19
CA PRO A 90 -8.86 -0.19 0.96
C PRO A 90 -9.16 1.29 0.69
N LEU A 91 -8.43 1.91 -0.25
CA LEU A 91 -8.53 3.35 -0.56
C LEU A 91 -9.88 3.73 -1.20
N THR A 92 -10.46 2.86 -2.03
CA THR A 92 -11.79 3.00 -2.63
C THR A 92 -12.08 4.40 -3.17
N ASP A 93 -13.03 5.07 -2.54
CA ASP A 93 -13.63 6.36 -2.84
C ASP A 93 -12.99 7.49 -2.03
N ALA A 94 -11.76 7.29 -1.54
CA ALA A 94 -11.01 8.36 -0.87
C ALA A 94 -10.96 9.61 -1.78
N PRO A 95 -11.41 10.78 -1.28
CA PRO A 95 -11.49 11.99 -2.09
C PRO A 95 -10.12 12.39 -2.65
N GLU A 96 -9.05 12.15 -1.89
CA GLU A 96 -7.68 12.42 -2.33
C GLU A 96 -7.27 11.55 -3.54
N LEU A 97 -7.82 10.34 -3.65
CA LEU A 97 -7.59 9.46 -4.80
C LEU A 97 -8.38 9.94 -6.02
N ALA A 98 -9.63 10.37 -5.85
CA ALA A 98 -10.41 10.99 -6.92
C ALA A 98 -9.72 12.25 -7.45
N ASP A 99 -9.29 13.14 -6.55
CA ASP A 99 -8.55 14.35 -6.89
C ASP A 99 -7.23 14.04 -7.61
N LEU A 100 -6.52 12.99 -7.19
CA LEU A 100 -5.28 12.56 -7.85
C LEU A 100 -5.55 12.10 -9.30
N VAL A 101 -6.62 11.34 -9.52
CA VAL A 101 -7.02 10.89 -10.86
C VAL A 101 -7.34 12.09 -11.74
N LEU A 102 -8.15 13.04 -11.25
CA LEU A 102 -8.50 14.27 -11.97
C LEU A 102 -7.26 15.06 -12.37
N ARG A 103 -6.34 15.33 -11.42
CA ARG A 103 -5.08 16.04 -11.73
C ARG A 103 -4.24 15.32 -12.79
N ARG A 104 -4.26 13.99 -12.81
CA ARG A 104 -3.47 13.22 -13.78
C ARG A 104 -4.10 13.22 -15.17
N VAL A 105 -5.42 13.19 -15.26
CA VAL A 105 -6.16 13.38 -16.51
C VAL A 105 -5.89 14.77 -17.07
N ASP A 106 -6.02 15.82 -16.25
CA ASP A 106 -5.75 17.20 -16.68
C ASP A 106 -4.32 17.38 -17.21
N ALA A 107 -3.34 16.81 -16.53
CA ALA A 107 -1.95 16.86 -16.97
C ALA A 107 -1.76 16.15 -18.33
N ALA A 108 -2.35 14.96 -18.51
CA ALA A 108 -2.24 14.22 -19.76
C ALA A 108 -2.90 14.96 -20.94
N SER A 109 -4.07 15.54 -20.71
CA SER A 109 -4.80 16.34 -21.72
C SER A 109 -4.01 17.58 -22.16
N ARG A 110 -3.32 18.25 -21.22
CA ARG A 110 -2.43 19.39 -21.56
C ARG A 110 -1.26 18.95 -22.43
N LEU A 111 -0.61 17.83 -22.12
CA LEU A 111 0.46 17.31 -22.96
C LEU A 111 -0.03 16.92 -24.37
N ALA A 112 -1.20 16.28 -24.46
CA ALA A 112 -1.80 15.90 -25.74
C ALA A 112 -2.14 17.11 -26.62
N GLY A 113 -2.66 18.18 -26.01
CA GLY A 113 -2.91 19.46 -26.70
C GLY A 113 -1.65 20.17 -27.17
N ILE A 114 -0.53 20.02 -26.45
CA ILE A 114 0.78 20.54 -26.88
C ILE A 114 1.29 19.78 -28.10
N THR A 115 1.13 18.44 -28.16
CA THR A 115 1.56 17.63 -29.30
C THR A 115 0.65 17.70 -30.53
N ALA A 116 -0.62 18.09 -30.37
CA ALA A 116 -1.56 18.23 -31.47
C ALA A 116 -1.52 19.63 -32.14
N GLY A 117 -0.83 20.58 -31.52
CA GLY A 117 -0.69 21.96 -32.00
C GLY A 117 0.65 22.29 -32.66
N SER A 118 1.45 21.28 -32.99
CA SER A 118 2.77 21.37 -33.64
C SER A 118 2.81 20.49 -34.88
#